data_AF-A0A800BQ80-F1
#
_entry.id   AF-A0A800BQ80-F1
#
_cell.length_a   1.000
_cell.length_b   1.000
_cell.length_c   1.000
_cell.angle_alpha   90.00
_cell.angle_beta   90.00
_cell.angle_gamma   90.00
#
_symmetry.space_group_name_H-M   'P 1'
#
loop_
_entity.id
_entity.type
_entity.pdbx_description
1 polymer ?
#
loop_
_entity_poly.entity_id
_entity_poly.type
_entity_poly.pdbx_seq_one_letter_code
_entity_poly.pdbx_strand_id
1 'polypeptide(L)' 'MQTDWRDYIVSTPDVLRGKPPIKGTRIPVSLILGYLAAGNTAEEIIKEFPDLTEEQIAACLDYARDLSHSKLQRHYSTSS' A
#
# COMPACT_ATOMS: atom_id res chain seq x y z
N MET A 1 8.23 -15.29 -2.79
CA MET A 1 8.00 -15.16 -1.33
C MET A 1 6.75 -14.34 -1.14
N GLN A 2 5.89 -14.69 -0.18
CA GLN A 2 4.66 -13.95 0.09
C GLN A 2 5.02 -12.79 1.03
N THR A 3 5.07 -11.57 0.52
CA THR A 3 5.34 -10.37 1.31
C THR A 3 4.07 -10.04 2.11
N ASP A 4 4.14 -10.06 3.44
CA ASP A 4 3.06 -9.53 4.29
C ASP A 4 3.23 -8.01 4.39
N TRP A 5 2.25 -7.28 3.89
CA TRP A 5 2.29 -5.82 3.91
C TRP A 5 2.44 -5.22 5.31
N ARG A 6 2.01 -5.95 6.36
CA ARG A 6 2.01 -5.48 7.76
C ARG A 6 3.41 -5.24 8.32
N ASP A 7 4.42 -5.88 7.75
CA ASP A 7 5.82 -5.69 8.17
C ASP A 7 6.39 -4.33 7.71
N TYR A 8 5.82 -3.80 6.62
CA TYR A 8 6.36 -2.65 5.87
C TYR A 8 5.44 -1.43 5.84
N ILE A 9 4.15 -1.55 6.17
CA ILE A 9 3.19 -0.45 6.12
C ILE A 9 2.61 -0.20 7.50
N VAL A 10 2.68 1.05 7.94
CA VAL A 10 2.15 1.45 9.24
C VAL A 10 0.66 1.74 9.10
N SER A 11 -0.16 0.71 9.33
CA SER A 11 -1.62 0.82 9.38
C SER A 11 -2.09 0.79 10.83
N THR A 12 -2.26 1.96 11.44
CA THR A 12 -2.91 2.09 12.75
C THR A 12 -4.42 2.32 12.59
N PRO A 13 -5.25 1.99 13.59
CA PRO A 13 -6.71 2.18 13.53
C PRO A 13 -7.12 3.63 13.19
N ASP A 14 -6.33 4.62 13.62
CA ASP A 14 -6.54 6.03 13.29
C ASP A 14 -6.23 6.39 11.83
N VAL A 15 -5.36 5.61 11.17
CA VAL A 15 -4.95 5.80 9.78
C VAL A 15 -5.98 5.22 8.81
N LEU A 16 -7.00 4.49 9.28
CA LEU A 16 -8.17 4.09 8.48
C LEU A 16 -8.98 5.27 7.91
N ARG A 17 -8.62 6.52 8.25
CA ARG A 17 -9.13 7.77 7.65
C ARG A 17 -8.08 8.56 6.84
N GLY A 18 -6.95 7.94 6.48
CA GLY A 18 -5.83 8.61 5.81
C GLY A 18 -5.05 7.72 4.83
N LYS A 19 -3.92 8.26 4.33
CA LYS A 19 -2.99 7.57 3.43
C LYS A 19 -1.86 6.97 4.29
N PRO A 20 -1.83 5.66 4.57
CA PRO A 20 -0.82 5.08 5.45
C PRO A 20 0.59 5.26 4.88
N PRO A 21 1.58 5.61 5.71
CA PRO A 21 2.96 5.70 5.28
C PRO A 21 3.64 4.32 5.23
N ILE A 22 4.60 4.17 4.34
CA ILE A 22 5.55 3.07 4.33
C ILE A 22 6.47 3.23 5.54
N LYS A 23 6.66 2.16 6.31
CA LYS A 23 7.45 2.12 7.55
C LYS A 23 8.86 2.65 7.33
N GLY A 24 9.30 3.53 8.22
CA GLY A 24 10.61 4.19 8.11
C GLY A 24 10.62 5.40 7.16
N THR A 25 9.52 5.70 6.49
CA THR A 25 9.41 6.85 5.57
C THR A 25 8.20 7.72 5.89
N ARG A 26 8.14 8.90 5.28
CA ARG A 26 6.91 9.73 5.23
C ARG A 26 6.13 9.54 3.92
N ILE A 27 6.48 8.52 3.14
CA ILE A 27 5.93 8.28 1.81
C ILE A 27 4.62 7.50 1.96
N PRO A 28 3.48 8.03 1.49
CA PRO A 28 2.22 7.32 1.57
C PRO A 28 2.15 6.20 0.53
N VAL A 29 1.57 5.06 0.92
CA VAL A 29 1.37 3.89 0.03
C VAL A 29 0.62 4.28 -1.25
N SER A 30 -0.35 5.19 -1.16
CA SER A 30 -1.11 5.66 -2.32
C SER A 30 -0.25 6.35 -3.38
N LEU A 31 0.87 6.98 -2.98
CA LEU A 31 1.77 7.62 -3.93
C LEU A 31 2.46 6.55 -4.79
N ILE A 32 3.02 5.53 -4.15
CA ILE A 32 3.70 4.43 -4.84
C ILE A 32 2.74 3.65 -5.74
N LEU A 33 1.52 3.40 -5.28
CA LEU A 33 0.47 2.83 -6.12
C LEU A 33 0.14 3.71 -7.34
N GLY A 34 0.24 5.03 -7.21
CA GLY A 34 0.07 5.97 -8.32
C GLY A 34 1.17 5.85 -9.38
N TYR A 35 2.43 5.75 -8.96
CA TYR A 35 3.57 5.50 -9.88
C TYR A 35 3.41 4.16 -10.59
N LEU A 36 3.08 3.10 -9.85
CA LEU A 36 2.83 1.78 -10.44
C LEU A 36 1.67 1.82 -11.45
N ALA A 37 0.59 2.55 -11.14
CA ALA A 37 -0.54 2.73 -12.06
C ALA A 37 -0.18 3.55 -13.31
N ALA A 38 0.82 4.43 -13.22
CA ALA A 38 1.36 5.17 -14.36
C ALA A 38 2.31 4.33 -15.24
N GLY A 39 2.59 3.08 -14.84
CA GLY A 39 3.43 2.14 -15.58
C GLY A 39 4.91 2.18 -15.18
N ASN A 40 5.27 2.90 -14.11
CA ASN A 40 6.65 2.92 -13.63
C ASN A 40 7.08 1.56 -13.06
N THR A 41 8.33 1.19 -13.28
CA THR A 41 8.91 -0.02 -12.69
C THR A 41 9.35 0.22 -11.25
N ALA A 42 9.56 -0.86 -10.49
CA ALA A 42 10.09 -0.76 -9.13
C ALA A 42 11.46 -0.06 -9.11
N GLU A 43 12.34 -0.33 -10.10
CA GLU A 43 13.66 0.31 -10.14
C GLU A 43 13.57 1.82 -10.41
N GLU A 44 12.62 2.26 -11.23
CA GLU A 44 12.36 3.68 -11.46
C GLU A 44 11.85 4.37 -10.20
N ILE A 45 10.94 3.72 -9.48
CA ILE A 45 10.40 4.24 -8.22
C ILE A 45 11.53 4.35 -7.17
N ILE A 46 12.42 3.36 -7.06
CA ILE A 46 13.55 3.40 -6.13
C ILE A 46 14.55 4.49 -6.50
N LYS A 47 14.74 4.79 -7.80
CA LYS A 47 15.59 5.92 -8.22
C LYS A 47 15.04 7.26 -7.74
N GLU A 48 13.72 7.44 -7.78
CA GLU A 48 13.04 8.64 -7.27
C GLU A 48 12.99 8.68 -5.73
N PHE A 49 12.84 7.52 -5.11
CA PHE A 49 12.73 7.34 -3.66
C PHE A 49 13.79 6.34 -3.17
N PRO A 50 15.06 6.76 -3.02
CA PRO A 50 16.17 5.86 -2.68
C PRO A 50 16.07 5.27 -1.27
N ASP A 51 15.19 5.81 -0.43
CA ASP A 51 14.88 5.27 0.90
C ASP A 51 13.93 4.06 0.84
N LEU A 52 13.42 3.70 -0.34
CA LEU A 52 12.54 2.56 -0.55
C LEU A 52 13.27 1.32 -1.02
N THR A 53 12.77 0.17 -0.60
CA THR A 53 13.21 -1.14 -1.09
C THR A 53 12.16 -1.79 -1.98
N GLU A 54 12.58 -2.76 -2.79
CA GLU A 54 11.67 -3.53 -3.64
C GLU A 54 10.60 -4.26 -2.82
N GLU A 55 10.94 -4.74 -1.61
CA GLU A 55 10.00 -5.39 -0.70
C GLU A 55 8.94 -4.42 -0.19
N GLN A 56 9.30 -3.15 0.07
CA GLN A 56 8.33 -2.12 0.46
C GLN A 56 7.38 -1.78 -0.68
N ILE A 57 7.86 -1.78 -1.94
CA ILE A 57 7.01 -1.57 -3.12
C ILE A 57 6.06 -2.77 -3.30
N ALA A 58 6.55 -4.00 -3.17
CA ALA A 58 5.73 -5.20 -3.20
C ALA A 58 4.67 -5.20 -2.07
N ALA A 59 5.03 -4.76 -0.86
CA ALA A 59 4.11 -4.60 0.25
C ALA A 59 2.98 -3.60 -0.05
N CYS A 60 3.26 -2.53 -0.83
CA CYS A 60 2.21 -1.59 -1.26
C CYS A 60 1.13 -2.29 -2.11
N LEU A 61 1.53 -3.18 -3.02
CA LEU A 61 0.60 -3.97 -3.83
C LEU A 61 -0.17 -4.98 -2.99
N ASP A 62 0.50 -5.65 -2.04
CA ASP A 62 -0.16 -6.59 -1.14
C ASP A 62 -1.19 -5.89 -0.23
N TYR A 63 -0.89 -4.69 0.25
CA TYR A 63 -1.84 -3.84 0.98
C TYR A 63 -3.05 -3.47 0.12
N ALA A 64 -2.84 -3.09 -1.14
CA ALA A 64 -3.94 -2.77 -2.05
C ALA A 64 -4.84 -4.00 -2.32
N ARG A 65 -4.25 -5.20 -2.44
CA ARG A 65 -4.96 -6.47 -2.54
C ARG A 65 -5.83 -6.72 -1.32
N ASP A 66 -5.26 -6.65 -0.11
CA ASP A 66 -5.97 -6.87 1.16
C ASP A 66 -7.15 -5.89 1.32
N LEU A 67 -6.92 -4.60 1.04
CA LEU A 67 -7.98 -3.58 1.07
C LEU A 67 -9.12 -3.86 0.07
N SER A 68 -8.79 -4.37 -1.11
CA SER A 68 -9.79 -4.71 -2.14
C SER A 68 -10.68 -5.87 -1.69
N HIS A 69 -10.10 -6.86 -1.01
CA HIS A 69 -10.87 -7.95 -0.39
C HIS A 69 -11.73 -7.47 0.79
N SER A 70 -11.23 -6.53 1.59
CA SER A 70 -11.92 -6.01 2.78
C SER A 70 -13.13 -5.12 2.43
N LYS A 71 -13.01 -4.24 1.43
CA LYS A 71 -14.11 -3.33 1.03
C LYS A 71 -15.31 -4.05 0.41
N LEU A 72 -15.11 -5.21 -0.20
CA LEU A 72 -16.21 -5.99 -0.78
C LEU A 72 -17.19 -6.49 0.29
N GLN A 73 -16.80 -6.64 1.56
CA GLN A 73 -17.69 -7.19 2.59
C GLN A 73 -18.61 -6.14 3.23
N ARG A 74 -18.28 -4.84 3.18
CA ARG A 74 -19.08 -3.78 3.84
C ARG A 74 -20.25 -3.27 3.01
N HIS A 75 -20.29 -3.53 1.70
CA HIS A 75 -21.38 -3.06 0.83
C HIS A 75 -22.55 -4.05 0.67
N TYR A 76 -22.45 -5.29 1.16
CA TYR A 76 -23.54 -6.28 1.06
C TYR A 76 -24.41 -6.42 2.31
N SER A 77 -24.24 -5.60 3.36
CA SER A 77 -24.96 -5.76 4.65
C SER A 77 -26.00 -4.68 4.98
N THR A 78 -26.36 -3.80 4.04
CA THR A 78 -27.40 -2.76 4.27
C THR A 78 -28.58 -2.90 3.31
N SER A 79 -28.99 -4.12 3.04
CA SER A 79 -30.27 -4.41 2.37
C SER A 79 -30.90 -5.64 3.03
N SER A 80 -31.46 -5.43 4.20
CA SER A 80 -32.54 -6.24 4.80
C SER A 80 -33.39 -5.31 5.64
#